data_AF-A0AAE0K756-F1
#
_entry.id   AF-A0AAE0K756-F1
#
_cell.length_a   1.000
_cell.length_b   1.000
_cell.length_c   1.000
_cell.angle_alpha   90.00
_cell.angle_beta   90.00
_cell.angle_gamma   90.00
#
_symmetry.space_group_name_H-M   'P 1'
#
loop_
_entity.id
_entity.type
_entity.pdbx_description
1 polymer ?
#
loop_
_entity_poly.entity_id
_entity_poly.type
_entity_poly.pdbx_seq_one_letter_code
_entity_poly.pdbx_strand_id
1 'polypeptide(L)'
;MRLLNVHSRHLQTFYDSLPKYAILSHTWTQDPDYPEVSFEDLKRPDHVNMARYDKIEQTCRLANTEGLEWVWIDTCCIDKSSSAELSEAINSMFHWYRDSAVCFVHLEDVDKEDVLCDARVGRDSIFHRCRWFSRGWTLQELVAPGRLVFYDKMWQAIGDRSELSKHIQHRTSIAEDYLRDPRVDFRQARIGQRMAWACDRKTTRKEDIAYCLFGLFDVNMPLLYGEGDRAFRRLQEEIVKTSQDDTIFAWSEDDKIPFNTTGLDGDVLFHEQATTPILKGVGKQRAADFTSVSLCTGPPTVGSVTDFSIVS
;
A
#
# COMPACT_ATOMS: atom_id res chain seq x y z
N MET A 1 2.89 -19.48 -5.14
CA MET A 1 1.98 -18.84 -4.13
C MET A 1 1.36 -19.92 -3.25
N ARG A 2 1.18 -19.67 -1.95
CA ARG A 2 0.49 -20.57 -1.02
C ARG A 2 -0.85 -19.98 -0.62
N LEU A 3 -1.90 -20.79 -0.57
CA LEU A 3 -3.26 -20.37 -0.22
C LEU A 3 -3.80 -21.22 0.92
N LEU A 4 -4.64 -20.64 1.77
CA LEU A 4 -5.34 -21.30 2.86
C LEU A 4 -6.72 -21.75 2.41
N ASN A 5 -7.06 -23.01 2.65
CA ASN A 5 -8.39 -23.53 2.33
C ASN A 5 -9.45 -23.02 3.32
N VAL A 6 -10.57 -22.54 2.77
CA VAL A 6 -11.70 -21.94 3.50
C VAL A 6 -12.51 -22.93 4.33
N HIS A 7 -12.31 -24.23 4.20
CA HIS A 7 -12.98 -25.23 5.02
C HIS A 7 -12.00 -25.94 5.96
N SER A 8 -10.90 -26.45 5.42
CA SER A 8 -9.98 -27.30 6.19
C SER A 8 -8.93 -26.51 6.96
N ARG A 9 -8.73 -25.21 6.67
CA ARG A 9 -7.63 -24.39 7.20
C ARG A 9 -6.24 -24.96 6.90
N HIS A 10 -6.13 -25.83 5.90
CA HIS A 10 -4.84 -26.31 5.42
C HIS A 10 -4.29 -25.40 4.33
N LEU A 11 -2.98 -25.18 4.39
CA LEU A 11 -2.24 -24.45 3.37
C LEU A 11 -1.88 -25.38 2.20
N GLN A 12 -2.05 -24.88 0.98
CA GLN A 12 -1.64 -25.57 -0.24
C GLN A 12 -0.81 -24.62 -1.13
N THR A 13 0.26 -25.16 -1.71
CA THR A 13 1.12 -24.43 -2.64
C THR A 13 0.65 -24.64 -4.08
N PHE A 14 0.61 -23.54 -4.84
CA PHE A 14 0.26 -23.49 -6.26
C PHE A 14 1.39 -22.78 -7.02
N TYR A 15 1.78 -23.36 -8.16
CA TYR A 15 2.90 -22.87 -8.97
C TYR A 15 2.43 -22.16 -10.25
N ASP A 16 1.50 -22.73 -11.01
CA ASP A 16 1.04 -22.15 -12.29
C ASP A 16 -0.46 -21.85 -12.31
N SER A 17 -1.30 -22.85 -11.99
CA SER A 17 -2.75 -22.74 -12.04
C SER A 17 -3.30 -22.29 -10.69
N LEU A 18 -3.32 -20.96 -10.48
CA LEU A 18 -3.95 -20.38 -9.30
C LEU A 18 -5.48 -20.53 -9.38
N PRO A 19 -6.13 -21.10 -8.35
CA PRO A 19 -7.59 -21.07 -8.26
C PRO A 19 -8.06 -19.64 -8.02
N LYS A 20 -9.37 -19.37 -8.12
CA LYS A 20 -9.90 -18.10 -7.61
C LYS A 20 -9.74 -18.07 -6.08
N TYR A 21 -9.28 -16.94 -5.55
CA TYR A 21 -9.08 -16.73 -4.12
C TYR A 21 -9.51 -15.34 -3.69
N ALA A 22 -9.85 -15.19 -2.41
CA ALA A 22 -9.94 -13.89 -1.77
C ALA A 22 -8.60 -13.52 -1.12
N ILE A 23 -8.33 -12.25 -0.95
CA ILE A 23 -7.12 -11.77 -0.30
C ILE A 23 -7.47 -10.84 0.87
N LEU A 24 -6.78 -10.99 2.00
CA LEU A 24 -6.95 -10.10 3.15
C LEU A 24 -5.89 -9.00 3.11
N SER A 25 -6.35 -7.75 3.10
CA SER A 25 -5.56 -6.58 3.44
C SER A 25 -5.91 -6.15 4.85
N HIS A 26 -4.91 -6.12 5.73
CA HIS A 26 -5.11 -5.73 7.11
C HIS A 26 -3.86 -5.10 7.69
N THR A 27 -4.03 -4.57 8.89
CA THR A 27 -2.99 -3.85 9.59
C THR A 27 -2.51 -4.74 10.73
N TRP A 28 -1.21 -5.05 10.78
CA TRP A 28 -0.65 -5.88 11.85
C TRP A 28 -0.58 -5.07 13.13
N THR A 29 -0.78 -5.72 14.28
CA THR A 29 -0.41 -5.12 15.56
C THR A 29 1.10 -5.22 15.79
N GLN A 30 1.66 -4.25 16.51
CA GLN A 30 3.03 -4.33 17.04
C GLN A 30 3.05 -4.83 18.49
N ASP A 31 1.86 -5.09 19.06
CA ASP A 31 1.70 -5.59 20.42
C ASP A 31 2.16 -7.05 20.51
N PRO A 32 3.26 -7.34 21.24
CA PRO A 32 3.78 -8.70 21.39
C PRO A 32 2.83 -9.66 22.09
N ASP A 33 1.86 -9.14 22.87
CA ASP A 33 0.89 -9.96 23.60
C ASP A 33 -0.24 -10.48 22.69
N TYR A 34 -0.41 -9.88 21.51
CA TYR A 34 -1.47 -10.23 20.55
C TYR A 34 -0.94 -10.45 19.13
N PRO A 35 0.06 -11.32 18.93
CA PRO A 35 0.71 -11.49 17.64
C PRO A 35 -0.28 -12.00 16.58
N GLU A 36 -0.06 -11.58 15.34
CA GLU A 36 -0.75 -12.17 14.19
C GLU A 36 -0.37 -13.65 14.06
N VAL A 37 -1.32 -14.48 13.62
CA VAL A 37 -1.05 -15.90 13.38
C VAL A 37 -0.07 -16.04 12.20
N SER A 38 1.09 -16.63 12.45
CA SER A 38 2.13 -16.83 11.45
C SER A 38 1.97 -18.16 10.69
N PHE A 39 2.80 -18.35 9.66
CA PHE A 39 2.89 -19.63 8.94
C PHE A 39 3.25 -20.80 9.86
N GLU A 40 4.18 -20.60 10.79
CA GLU A 40 4.58 -21.63 11.75
C GLU A 40 3.48 -21.92 12.78
N ASP A 41 2.75 -20.88 13.20
CA ASP A 41 1.68 -21.05 14.17
C ASP A 41 0.55 -21.93 13.62
N LEU A 42 0.16 -21.76 12.35
CA LEU A 42 -0.87 -22.61 11.72
C LEU A 42 -0.53 -24.11 11.71
N LYS A 43 0.73 -24.49 11.88
CA LYS A 43 1.13 -25.91 12.00
C LYS A 43 0.84 -26.49 13.37
N ARG A 44 0.64 -25.65 14.38
CA ARG A 44 0.39 -26.07 15.76
C ARG A 44 -1.11 -26.30 15.99
N PRO A 45 -1.53 -27.31 16.77
CA PRO A 45 -2.95 -27.56 17.03
C PRO A 45 -3.68 -26.44 17.78
N ASP A 46 -2.95 -25.63 18.56
CA ASP A 46 -3.50 -24.60 19.45
C ASP A 46 -3.65 -23.22 18.79
N HIS A 47 -3.34 -23.09 17.50
CA HIS A 47 -3.40 -21.83 16.75
C HIS A 47 -4.79 -21.18 16.78
N VAL A 48 -5.85 -21.99 16.89
CA VAL A 48 -7.25 -21.53 16.99
C VAL A 48 -7.53 -20.70 18.25
N ASN A 49 -6.71 -20.84 19.28
CA ASN A 49 -6.84 -20.10 20.54
C ASN A 49 -6.07 -18.77 20.53
N MET A 50 -5.30 -18.48 19.46
CA MET A 50 -4.56 -17.24 19.35
C MET A 50 -5.51 -16.07 19.16
N ALA A 51 -5.23 -14.95 19.83
CA ALA A 51 -6.12 -13.79 19.88
C ALA A 51 -6.47 -13.22 18.49
N ARG A 52 -5.57 -13.35 17.50
CA ARG A 52 -5.77 -12.83 16.13
C ARG A 52 -6.24 -13.89 15.13
N TYR A 53 -6.58 -15.09 15.60
CA TYR A 53 -7.17 -16.11 14.74
C TYR A 53 -8.50 -15.67 14.13
N ASP A 54 -9.25 -14.78 14.80
CA ASP A 54 -10.49 -14.19 14.27
C ASP A 54 -10.29 -13.58 12.87
N LYS A 55 -9.14 -12.93 12.59
CA LYS A 55 -8.88 -12.39 11.25
C LYS A 55 -8.88 -13.46 10.17
N ILE A 56 -8.31 -14.64 10.47
CA ILE A 56 -8.32 -15.79 9.56
C ILE A 56 -9.74 -16.34 9.43
N GLU A 57 -10.43 -16.53 10.54
CA GLU A 57 -11.78 -17.08 10.58
C GLU A 57 -12.77 -16.23 9.77
N GLN A 58 -12.78 -14.92 10.00
CA GLN A 58 -13.68 -13.98 9.33
C GLN A 58 -13.36 -13.85 7.85
N THR A 59 -12.07 -13.83 7.48
CA THR A 59 -11.65 -13.85 6.07
C THR A 59 -12.16 -15.11 5.36
N CYS A 60 -12.02 -16.27 5.99
CA CYS A 60 -12.55 -17.52 5.43
C CYS A 60 -14.07 -17.49 5.33
N ARG A 61 -14.76 -16.96 6.36
CA ARG A 61 -16.23 -16.82 6.35
C ARG A 61 -16.70 -15.94 5.19
N LEU A 62 -16.06 -14.78 4.99
CA LEU A 62 -16.37 -13.87 3.88
C LEU A 62 -16.06 -14.50 2.52
N ALA A 63 -14.93 -15.18 2.39
CA ALA A 63 -14.58 -15.89 1.15
C ALA A 63 -15.61 -16.98 0.82
N ASN A 64 -16.08 -17.73 1.82
CA ASN A 64 -17.13 -18.73 1.64
C ASN A 64 -18.44 -18.11 1.15
N THR A 65 -18.83 -16.92 1.65
CA THR A 65 -20.03 -16.21 1.16
C THR A 65 -19.90 -15.74 -0.28
N GLU A 66 -18.68 -15.54 -0.76
CA GLU A 66 -18.36 -15.23 -2.17
C GLU A 66 -18.21 -16.48 -3.05
N GLY A 67 -18.40 -17.68 -2.48
CA GLY A 67 -18.22 -18.95 -3.18
C GLY A 67 -16.76 -19.28 -3.50
N LEU A 68 -15.81 -18.77 -2.71
CA LEU A 68 -14.37 -18.98 -2.87
C LEU A 68 -13.87 -20.01 -1.86
N GLU A 69 -13.08 -20.98 -2.35
CA GLU A 69 -12.51 -22.07 -1.53
C GLU A 69 -11.14 -21.71 -0.93
N TRP A 70 -10.54 -20.61 -1.39
CA TRP A 70 -9.15 -20.26 -1.10
C TRP A 70 -9.04 -18.80 -0.65
N VAL A 71 -8.20 -18.57 0.35
CA VAL A 71 -7.80 -17.22 0.78
C VAL A 71 -6.29 -17.08 0.83
N TRP A 72 -5.81 -15.87 0.62
CA TRP A 72 -4.44 -15.47 0.88
C TRP A 72 -4.38 -14.44 2.01
N ILE A 73 -3.51 -14.69 2.97
CA ILE A 73 -3.25 -13.83 4.11
C ILE A 73 -1.74 -13.80 4.30
N ASP A 74 -1.12 -12.63 4.15
CA ASP A 74 0.34 -12.42 4.17
C ASP A 74 1.03 -12.94 5.44
N THR A 75 0.34 -12.91 6.58
CA THR A 75 0.90 -13.35 7.86
C THR A 75 1.14 -14.86 7.93
N CYS A 76 0.26 -15.65 7.31
CA CYS A 76 0.26 -17.11 7.44
C CYS A 76 0.44 -17.88 6.12
N CYS A 77 0.28 -17.21 4.97
CA CYS A 77 0.53 -17.79 3.64
C CYS A 77 1.97 -17.61 3.17
N ILE A 78 2.78 -16.77 3.83
CA ILE A 78 4.20 -16.59 3.53
C ILE A 78 5.02 -17.17 4.68
N ASP A 79 5.94 -18.07 4.37
CA ASP A 79 7.02 -18.44 5.28
C ASP A 79 8.07 -17.32 5.32
N LYS A 80 7.90 -16.41 6.29
CA LYS A 80 8.81 -15.27 6.49
C LYS A 80 10.19 -15.67 7.01
N SER A 81 10.39 -16.94 7.43
CA SER A 81 11.70 -17.47 7.83
C SER A 81 12.57 -17.82 6.62
N SER A 82 11.94 -18.11 5.47
CA SER A 82 12.60 -18.35 4.19
C SER A 82 12.83 -17.03 3.46
N SER A 83 14.09 -16.57 3.42
CA SER A 83 14.45 -15.33 2.70
C SER A 83 14.13 -15.39 1.19
N ALA A 84 14.24 -16.59 0.59
CA ALA A 84 13.87 -16.83 -0.79
C ALA A 84 12.36 -16.65 -1.00
N GLU A 85 11.53 -17.27 -0.15
CA GLU A 85 10.07 -17.17 -0.24
C GLU A 85 9.61 -15.73 0.04
N LEU A 86 10.19 -15.06 1.04
CA LEU A 86 9.90 -13.65 1.33
C LEU A 86 10.24 -12.74 0.16
N SER A 87 11.38 -12.95 -0.50
CA SER A 87 11.79 -12.18 -1.67
C SER A 87 10.87 -12.40 -2.86
N GLU A 88 10.50 -13.65 -3.14
CA GLU A 88 9.51 -13.99 -4.17
C GLU A 88 8.16 -13.33 -3.86
N ALA A 89 7.72 -13.39 -2.60
CA ALA A 89 6.44 -12.86 -2.16
C ALA A 89 6.35 -11.35 -2.32
N ILE A 90 7.38 -10.59 -1.90
CA ILE A 90 7.38 -9.13 -2.02
C ILE A 90 7.36 -8.70 -3.49
N ASN A 91 8.13 -9.35 -4.36
CA ASN A 91 8.12 -9.05 -5.81
C ASN A 91 6.82 -9.48 -6.51
N SER A 92 6.06 -10.40 -5.92
CA SER A 92 4.80 -10.93 -6.48
C SER A 92 3.55 -10.32 -5.86
N MET A 93 3.66 -9.63 -4.71
CA MET A 93 2.53 -9.23 -3.88
C MET A 93 1.50 -8.39 -4.65
N PHE A 94 1.96 -7.42 -5.44
CA PHE A 94 1.07 -6.60 -6.26
C PHE A 94 0.24 -7.44 -7.23
N HIS A 95 0.86 -8.42 -7.88
CA HIS A 95 0.19 -9.33 -8.80
C HIS A 95 -0.83 -10.19 -8.06
N TRP A 96 -0.49 -10.68 -6.85
CA TRP A 96 -1.42 -11.44 -6.02
C TRP A 96 -2.64 -10.62 -5.56
N TYR A 97 -2.46 -9.33 -5.26
CA TYR A 97 -3.60 -8.44 -4.99
C TYR A 97 -4.43 -8.17 -6.26
N ARG A 98 -3.77 -7.88 -7.38
CA ARG A 98 -4.41 -7.63 -8.68
C ARG A 98 -5.28 -8.80 -9.16
N ASP A 99 -4.74 -10.02 -9.05
CA ASP A 99 -5.34 -11.22 -9.61
C ASP A 99 -6.31 -11.92 -8.62
N SER A 100 -6.47 -11.36 -7.41
CA SER A 100 -7.47 -11.81 -6.45
C SER A 100 -8.90 -11.59 -6.97
N ALA A 101 -9.83 -12.48 -6.60
CA ALA A 101 -11.25 -12.32 -6.94
C ALA A 101 -11.90 -11.18 -6.14
N VAL A 102 -11.45 -10.97 -4.90
CA VAL A 102 -11.85 -9.88 -4.03
C VAL A 102 -10.78 -9.65 -2.96
N CYS A 103 -10.50 -8.37 -2.69
CA CYS A 103 -9.71 -7.95 -1.55
C CYS A 103 -10.64 -7.50 -0.42
N PHE A 104 -10.55 -8.17 0.73
CA PHE A 104 -11.21 -7.74 1.96
C PHE A 104 -10.25 -6.84 2.73
N VAL A 105 -10.63 -5.59 2.97
CA VAL A 105 -9.88 -4.67 3.83
C VAL A 105 -10.52 -4.65 5.20
N HIS A 106 -9.78 -5.07 6.23
CA HIS A 106 -10.26 -5.01 7.62
C HIS A 106 -9.65 -3.81 8.35
N LEU A 107 -10.50 -2.87 8.77
CA LEU A 107 -10.15 -1.65 9.49
C LEU A 107 -10.37 -1.85 10.99
N GLU A 108 -9.36 -2.35 11.71
CA GLU A 108 -9.49 -2.72 13.13
C GLU A 108 -9.69 -1.55 14.10
N ASP A 109 -9.49 -0.32 13.66
CA ASP A 109 -9.59 0.91 14.46
C ASP A 109 -10.74 1.83 14.01
N VAL A 110 -11.70 1.29 13.26
CA VAL A 110 -12.84 2.03 12.71
C VAL A 110 -14.15 1.29 13.01
N ASP A 111 -15.19 2.04 13.38
CA ASP A 111 -16.57 1.57 13.42
C ASP A 111 -17.32 1.99 12.14
N LYS A 112 -18.19 1.12 11.62
CA LYS A 112 -18.97 1.43 10.41
C LYS A 112 -19.86 2.66 10.60
N GLU A 113 -20.55 2.75 11.73
CA GLU A 113 -21.46 3.86 12.04
C GLU A 113 -20.72 5.19 12.03
N ASP A 114 -19.48 5.20 12.51
CA ASP A 114 -18.62 6.37 12.50
C ASP A 114 -18.30 6.83 11.07
N VAL A 115 -18.06 5.90 10.14
CA VAL A 115 -17.82 6.26 8.72
C VAL A 115 -19.08 6.78 8.06
N LEU A 116 -20.22 6.12 8.28
CA LEU A 116 -21.49 6.46 7.62
C LEU A 116 -22.13 7.74 8.16
N CYS A 117 -21.95 8.04 9.44
CA CYS A 117 -22.50 9.23 10.09
C CYS A 117 -21.54 10.43 10.06
N ASP A 118 -20.30 10.26 9.57
CA ASP A 118 -19.35 11.37 9.51
C ASP A 118 -19.75 12.37 8.41
N ALA A 119 -20.44 13.43 8.83
CA ALA A 119 -20.70 14.58 7.98
C ALA A 119 -19.40 15.31 7.56
N ARG A 120 -18.26 15.04 8.23
CA ARG A 120 -16.96 15.58 7.84
C ARG A 120 -16.38 14.70 6.72
N VAL A 121 -16.39 15.23 5.51
CA VAL A 121 -15.47 14.78 4.47
C VAL A 121 -14.18 15.59 4.65
N GLY A 122 -13.15 15.00 5.25
CA GLY A 122 -11.97 15.79 5.63
C GLY A 122 -10.88 15.06 6.40
N ARG A 123 -9.77 15.76 6.67
CA ARG A 123 -8.61 15.28 7.46
C ARG A 123 -8.97 14.86 8.89
N ASP A 124 -10.10 15.35 9.40
CA ASP A 124 -10.60 15.06 10.74
C ASP A 124 -11.60 13.90 10.79
N SER A 125 -11.92 13.28 9.65
CA SER A 125 -12.79 12.10 9.66
C SER A 125 -12.12 10.87 10.24
N ILE A 126 -12.89 10.00 10.86
CA ILE A 126 -12.38 8.75 11.47
C ILE A 126 -11.78 7.84 10.40
N PHE A 127 -12.43 7.76 9.24
CA PHE A 127 -11.90 7.04 8.06
C PHE A 127 -10.53 7.56 7.62
N HIS A 128 -10.31 8.88 7.67
CA HIS A 128 -9.02 9.48 7.30
C HIS A 128 -7.90 9.15 8.30
N ARG A 129 -8.24 9.04 9.59
CA ARG A 129 -7.28 8.75 10.67
C ARG A 129 -6.98 7.26 10.84
N CYS A 130 -7.72 6.40 10.15
CA CYS A 130 -7.52 4.95 10.18
C CYS A 130 -6.06 4.58 9.87
N ARG A 131 -5.49 3.73 10.72
CA ARG A 131 -4.11 3.28 10.63
C ARG A 131 -3.81 2.62 9.29
N TRP A 132 -4.78 1.94 8.69
CA TRP A 132 -4.62 1.26 7.42
C TRP A 132 -4.08 2.18 6.32
N PHE A 133 -4.59 3.41 6.19
CA PHE A 133 -4.11 4.37 5.18
C PHE A 133 -2.71 4.93 5.46
N SER A 134 -2.19 4.75 6.68
CA SER A 134 -0.84 5.19 7.04
C SER A 134 0.24 4.14 6.78
N ARG A 135 -0.11 2.92 6.38
CA ARG A 135 0.87 1.85 6.12
C ARG A 135 1.38 1.91 4.68
N GLY A 136 2.68 1.69 4.48
CA GLY A 136 3.29 1.65 3.13
C GLY A 136 2.65 0.60 2.22
N TRP A 137 2.61 -0.66 2.69
CA TRP A 137 2.11 -1.81 1.95
C TRP A 137 0.67 -1.65 1.46
N THR A 138 -0.21 -1.03 2.24
CA THR A 138 -1.63 -0.91 1.90
C THR A 138 -1.89 -0.01 0.67
N LEU A 139 -0.90 0.70 0.14
CA LEU A 139 -1.04 1.44 -1.12
C LEU A 139 -1.25 0.51 -2.31
N GLN A 140 -0.40 -0.50 -2.47
CA GLN A 140 -0.59 -1.49 -3.53
C GLN A 140 -1.84 -2.34 -3.29
N GLU A 141 -2.17 -2.60 -2.03
CA GLU A 141 -3.38 -3.36 -1.65
C GLU A 141 -4.66 -2.58 -1.97
N LEU A 142 -4.61 -1.24 -1.97
CA LEU A 142 -5.71 -0.36 -2.39
C LEU A 142 -5.87 -0.32 -3.91
N VAL A 143 -4.76 -0.15 -4.63
CA VAL A 143 -4.75 0.17 -6.06
C VAL A 143 -4.83 -1.08 -6.92
N ALA A 144 -4.15 -2.16 -6.55
CA ALA A 144 -4.00 -3.34 -7.39
C ALA A 144 -5.31 -4.14 -7.60
N PRO A 145 -6.12 -4.45 -6.58
CA PRO A 145 -7.28 -5.32 -6.76
C PRO A 145 -8.34 -4.71 -7.67
N GLY A 146 -8.97 -5.56 -8.49
CA GLY A 146 -10.12 -5.17 -9.31
C GLY A 146 -11.40 -4.96 -8.49
N ARG A 147 -11.56 -5.70 -7.39
CA ARG A 147 -12.67 -5.58 -6.43
C ARG A 147 -12.12 -5.52 -5.01
N LEU A 148 -12.52 -4.50 -4.27
CA LEU A 148 -12.05 -4.24 -2.91
C LEU A 148 -13.21 -3.76 -2.03
N VAL A 149 -13.41 -4.40 -0.88
CA VAL A 149 -14.50 -4.13 0.06
C VAL A 149 -13.95 -3.85 1.45
N PHE A 150 -14.37 -2.74 2.06
CA PHE A 150 -13.96 -2.34 3.39
C PHE A 150 -14.92 -2.88 4.46
N TYR A 151 -14.33 -3.42 5.52
CA TYR A 151 -15.01 -3.91 6.71
C TYR A 151 -14.48 -3.17 7.95
N ASP A 152 -15.37 -2.88 8.88
CA ASP A 152 -15.03 -2.25 10.16
C ASP A 152 -14.41 -3.25 11.14
N LYS A 153 -14.10 -2.81 12.36
CA LYS A 153 -13.48 -3.62 13.42
C LYS A 153 -14.34 -4.82 13.87
N MET A 154 -15.63 -4.82 13.55
CA MET A 154 -16.59 -5.88 13.85
C MET A 154 -16.94 -6.72 12.61
N TRP A 155 -16.17 -6.58 11.53
CA TRP A 155 -16.37 -7.27 10.25
C TRP A 155 -17.71 -6.96 9.58
N GLN A 156 -18.26 -5.76 9.82
CA GLN A 156 -19.42 -5.25 9.10
C GLN A 156 -18.97 -4.52 7.84
N ALA A 157 -19.62 -4.83 6.71
CA ALA A 157 -19.33 -4.16 5.44
C ALA A 157 -19.66 -2.66 5.54
N ILE A 158 -18.65 -1.82 5.29
CA ILE A 158 -18.77 -0.36 5.22
C ILE A 158 -19.19 0.05 3.81
N GLY A 159 -18.48 -0.47 2.80
CA GLY A 159 -18.69 -0.20 1.38
C GLY A 159 -17.51 -0.64 0.54
N ASP A 160 -17.66 -0.59 -0.78
CA ASP A 160 -16.57 -0.88 -1.72
C ASP A 160 -15.71 0.36 -2.06
N ARG A 161 -14.61 0.13 -2.78
CA ARG A 161 -13.67 1.20 -3.19
C ARG A 161 -14.34 2.31 -4.02
N SER A 162 -15.34 1.98 -4.83
CA SER A 162 -16.07 2.94 -5.65
C SER A 162 -17.04 3.77 -4.81
N GLU A 163 -17.76 3.13 -3.90
CA GLU A 163 -18.67 3.78 -2.95
C GLU A 163 -17.92 4.76 -2.03
N LEU A 164 -16.72 4.38 -1.59
CA LEU A 164 -15.88 5.18 -0.70
C LEU A 164 -14.86 6.08 -1.42
N SER A 165 -14.95 6.20 -2.75
CA SER A 165 -13.93 6.86 -3.58
C SER A 165 -13.62 8.31 -3.15
N LYS A 166 -14.62 9.07 -2.70
CA LYS A 166 -14.45 10.46 -2.22
C LYS A 166 -13.61 10.51 -0.95
N HIS A 167 -13.90 9.63 0.00
CA HIS A 167 -13.15 9.54 1.25
C HIS A 167 -11.71 9.08 0.98
N ILE A 168 -11.54 8.12 0.07
CA ILE A 168 -10.23 7.60 -0.32
C ILE A 168 -9.41 8.66 -1.06
N GLN A 169 -10.00 9.40 -2.02
CA GLN A 169 -9.33 10.49 -2.73
C GLN A 169 -8.86 11.56 -1.75
N HIS A 170 -9.73 11.98 -0.83
CA HIS A 170 -9.35 12.98 0.17
C HIS A 170 -8.21 12.48 1.06
N ARG A 171 -8.14 11.18 1.36
CA ARG A 171 -7.08 10.61 2.20
C ARG A 171 -5.76 10.36 1.47
N THR A 172 -5.81 9.98 0.20
CA THR A 172 -4.65 9.43 -0.52
C THR A 172 -4.19 10.27 -1.70
N SER A 173 -4.98 11.29 -2.09
CA SER A 173 -4.82 12.06 -3.32
C SER A 173 -4.93 11.23 -4.61
N ILE A 174 -5.40 9.98 -4.53
CA ILE A 174 -5.71 9.17 -5.71
C ILE A 174 -7.02 9.69 -6.30
N ALA A 175 -7.00 10.12 -7.57
CA ALA A 175 -8.18 10.61 -8.25
C ALA A 175 -9.31 9.56 -8.29
N GLU A 176 -10.56 10.00 -8.14
CA GLU A 176 -11.72 9.09 -8.08
C GLU A 176 -11.83 8.17 -9.31
N ASP A 177 -11.39 8.64 -10.48
CA ASP A 177 -11.42 7.89 -11.73
C ASP A 177 -10.63 6.57 -11.62
N TYR A 178 -9.48 6.58 -10.93
CA TYR A 178 -8.67 5.38 -10.67
C TYR A 178 -9.28 4.45 -9.60
N LEU A 179 -10.23 4.95 -8.81
CA LEU A 179 -10.84 4.21 -7.70
C LEU A 179 -12.16 3.54 -8.11
N ARG A 180 -12.94 4.21 -8.96
CA ARG A 180 -14.29 3.79 -9.37
C ARG A 180 -14.31 2.88 -10.58
N ASP A 181 -13.54 3.18 -11.62
CA ASP A 181 -13.59 2.44 -12.88
C ASP A 181 -12.39 1.51 -13.02
N PRO A 182 -12.57 0.17 -12.92
CA PRO A 182 -11.46 -0.78 -13.07
C PRO A 182 -10.83 -0.77 -14.48
N ARG A 183 -11.44 -0.09 -15.47
CA ARG A 183 -10.88 0.08 -16.83
C ARG A 183 -9.90 1.24 -16.93
N VAL A 184 -9.91 2.17 -15.97
CA VAL A 184 -8.98 3.29 -15.94
C VAL A 184 -7.69 2.85 -15.26
N ASP A 185 -6.65 2.63 -16.05
CA ASP A 185 -5.36 2.19 -15.52
C ASP A 185 -4.67 3.31 -14.73
N PHE A 186 -4.42 3.08 -13.45
CA PHE A 186 -3.67 3.99 -12.57
C PHE A 186 -2.28 4.32 -13.10
N ARG A 187 -1.69 3.48 -13.98
CA ARG A 187 -0.40 3.75 -14.63
C ARG A 187 -0.43 4.96 -15.56
N GLN A 188 -1.62 5.43 -15.95
CA GLN A 188 -1.78 6.69 -16.69
C GLN A 188 -1.46 7.91 -15.81
N ALA A 189 -1.48 7.77 -14.48
CA ALA A 189 -0.99 8.81 -13.58
C ALA A 189 0.52 8.96 -13.73
N ARG A 190 0.98 10.21 -13.72
CA ARG A 190 2.40 10.55 -13.77
C ARG A 190 3.15 9.88 -12.62
N ILE A 191 4.43 9.59 -12.84
CA ILE A 191 5.29 8.97 -11.82
C ILE A 191 5.29 9.81 -10.53
N GLY A 192 5.40 11.14 -10.65
CA GLY A 192 5.33 12.06 -9.51
C GLY A 192 3.99 12.00 -8.74
N GLN A 193 2.87 11.78 -9.43
CA GLN A 193 1.57 11.61 -8.77
C GLN A 193 1.48 10.27 -8.02
N ARG A 194 1.91 9.17 -8.66
CA ARG A 194 1.94 7.85 -8.03
C ARG A 194 2.84 7.83 -6.80
N MET A 195 3.98 8.52 -6.91
CA MET A 195 4.89 8.77 -5.82
C MET A 195 4.23 9.56 -4.67
N ALA A 196 3.44 10.60 -5.00
CA ALA A 196 2.73 11.39 -4.01
C ALA A 196 1.71 10.58 -3.19
N TRP A 197 1.12 9.51 -3.77
CA TRP A 197 0.21 8.61 -3.06
C TRP A 197 0.88 7.87 -1.88
N ALA A 198 2.21 7.87 -1.81
CA ALA A 198 3.00 7.25 -0.76
C ALA A 198 3.47 8.22 0.34
N CYS A 199 3.30 9.55 0.18
CA CYS A 199 3.90 10.56 1.07
C CYS A 199 3.60 10.36 2.56
N ASP A 200 2.33 10.13 2.91
CA ASP A 200 1.89 10.02 4.30
C ASP A 200 2.02 8.62 4.89
N ARG A 201 2.69 7.70 4.17
CA ARG A 201 2.76 6.29 4.53
C ARG A 201 4.06 5.97 5.24
N LYS A 202 3.97 5.06 6.20
CA LYS A 202 5.03 4.63 7.10
C LYS A 202 5.24 3.13 6.99
N THR A 203 6.50 2.73 7.14
CA THR A 203 6.91 1.32 7.17
C THR A 203 7.71 1.03 8.43
N THR A 204 7.74 -0.24 8.84
CA THR A 204 8.48 -0.66 10.02
C THR A 204 9.99 -0.68 9.75
N ARG A 205 10.41 -1.27 8.63
CA ARG A 205 11.80 -1.21 8.17
C ARG A 205 11.95 -0.05 7.19
N LYS A 206 13.12 0.58 7.19
CA LYS A 206 13.41 1.73 6.33
C LYS A 206 13.32 1.35 4.86
N GLU A 207 13.82 0.18 4.50
CA GLU A 207 13.87 -0.32 3.13
C GLU A 207 12.47 -0.62 2.56
N ASP A 208 11.53 -0.99 3.42
CA ASP A 208 10.17 -1.34 3.01
C ASP A 208 9.44 -0.16 2.35
N ILE A 209 9.85 1.10 2.58
CA ILE A 209 9.26 2.26 1.89
C ILE A 209 9.50 2.20 0.37
N ALA A 210 10.58 1.55 -0.05
CA ALA A 210 10.86 1.29 -1.45
C ALA A 210 10.16 0.00 -1.90
N TYR A 211 10.29 -1.07 -1.12
CA TYR A 211 9.81 -2.39 -1.51
C TYR A 211 8.29 -2.45 -1.65
N CYS A 212 7.56 -1.67 -0.84
CA CYS A 212 6.10 -1.60 -0.94
C CYS A 212 5.59 -0.89 -2.21
N LEU A 213 6.48 -0.28 -3.00
CA LEU A 213 6.15 0.46 -4.22
C LEU A 213 6.50 -0.31 -5.51
N PHE A 214 7.14 -1.48 -5.41
CA PHE A 214 7.60 -2.24 -6.57
C PHE A 214 6.50 -2.44 -7.61
N GLY A 215 5.35 -2.98 -7.21
CA GLY A 215 4.27 -3.22 -8.15
C GLY A 215 3.55 -1.97 -8.66
N LEU A 216 3.58 -0.86 -7.90
CA LEU A 216 3.02 0.42 -8.35
C LEU A 216 3.81 1.01 -9.53
N PHE A 217 5.11 0.70 -9.58
CA PHE A 217 6.04 1.17 -10.61
C PHE A 217 6.54 0.08 -11.55
N ASP A 218 6.03 -1.15 -11.43
CA ASP A 218 6.45 -2.31 -12.21
C ASP A 218 7.97 -2.56 -12.15
N VAL A 219 8.53 -2.45 -10.95
CA VAL A 219 9.96 -2.66 -10.66
C VAL A 219 10.17 -4.03 -10.03
N ASN A 220 11.22 -4.72 -10.46
CA ASN A 220 11.74 -5.92 -9.83
C ASN A 220 13.22 -5.71 -9.52
N MET A 221 13.59 -5.80 -8.24
CA MET A 221 14.97 -5.64 -7.79
C MET A 221 15.22 -6.45 -6.50
N PRO A 222 16.48 -6.88 -6.24
CA PRO A 222 16.80 -7.64 -5.02
C PRO A 222 16.50 -6.88 -3.72
N LEU A 223 15.93 -7.58 -2.74
CA LEU A 223 15.73 -7.07 -1.38
C LEU A 223 17.03 -7.17 -0.58
N LEU A 224 17.54 -6.03 -0.10
CA LEU A 224 18.77 -5.94 0.68
C LEU A 224 18.49 -5.23 2.01
N TYR A 225 17.88 -5.93 2.96
CA TYR A 225 17.68 -5.41 4.31
C TYR A 225 19.02 -5.06 4.97
N GLY A 226 19.12 -3.85 5.54
CA GLY A 226 20.35 -3.27 6.05
C GLY A 226 20.98 -2.24 5.10
N GLU A 227 20.43 -2.04 3.90
CA GLU A 227 20.90 -1.01 2.98
C GLU A 227 20.42 0.41 3.33
N GLY A 228 19.38 0.52 4.17
CA GLY A 228 18.78 1.78 4.60
C GLY A 228 18.16 2.56 3.45
N ASP A 229 18.34 3.88 3.43
CA ASP A 229 17.74 4.78 2.45
C ASP A 229 18.23 4.53 1.01
N ARG A 230 19.28 3.70 0.83
CA ARG A 230 19.72 3.23 -0.49
C ARG A 230 18.66 2.43 -1.23
N ALA A 231 17.77 1.74 -0.52
CA ALA A 231 16.67 0.99 -1.13
C ALA A 231 15.79 1.90 -1.99
N PHE A 232 15.44 3.08 -1.48
CA PHE A 232 14.60 4.04 -2.20
C PHE A 232 15.33 4.68 -3.38
N ARG A 233 16.63 4.96 -3.25
CA ARG A 233 17.44 5.42 -4.39
C ARG A 233 17.48 4.39 -5.52
N ARG A 234 17.69 3.11 -5.20
CA ARG A 234 17.66 2.03 -6.19
C ARG A 234 16.30 1.91 -6.87
N LEU A 235 15.20 2.06 -6.12
CA LEU A 235 13.86 2.14 -6.72
C LEU A 235 13.76 3.26 -7.74
N GLN A 236 14.20 4.48 -7.39
CA GLN A 236 14.20 5.61 -8.33
C GLN A 236 15.06 5.33 -9.56
N GLU A 237 16.25 4.76 -9.39
CA GLU A 237 17.13 4.36 -10.49
C GLU A 237 16.44 3.35 -11.43
N GLU A 238 15.75 2.33 -10.90
CA GLU A 238 15.00 1.38 -11.73
C GLU A 238 13.84 2.05 -12.48
N ILE A 239 13.13 3.00 -11.86
CA ILE A 239 12.04 3.73 -12.53
C ILE A 239 12.59 4.59 -13.67
N VAL A 240 13.69 5.30 -13.46
CA VAL A 240 14.31 6.18 -14.47
C VAL A 240 14.85 5.38 -15.66
N LYS A 241 15.28 4.13 -15.46
CA LYS A 241 15.73 3.27 -16.56
C LYS A 241 14.64 2.98 -17.59
N THR A 242 13.38 2.95 -17.17
CA THR A 242 12.24 2.52 -18.00
C THR A 242 11.24 3.65 -18.28
N SER A 243 11.40 4.82 -17.65
CA SER A 243 10.48 5.96 -17.74
C SER A 243 11.16 7.21 -18.29
N GLN A 244 10.43 7.97 -19.12
CA GLN A 244 10.79 9.33 -19.56
C GLN A 244 10.00 10.40 -18.81
N ASP A 245 9.32 10.03 -17.72
CA ASP A 245 8.51 10.95 -16.94
C ASP A 245 9.36 11.71 -15.92
N ASP A 246 9.78 12.92 -16.29
CA ASP A 246 10.60 13.81 -15.47
C ASP A 246 9.92 14.24 -14.15
N THR A 247 8.62 13.98 -13.97
CA THR A 247 7.91 14.28 -12.71
C THR A 247 8.42 13.46 -11.53
N ILE A 248 9.22 12.41 -11.76
CA ILE A 248 9.98 11.73 -10.71
C ILE A 248 10.98 12.65 -9.98
N PHE A 249 11.27 13.84 -10.50
CA PHE A 249 12.13 14.84 -9.85
C PHE A 249 11.34 16.03 -9.29
N ALA A 250 10.01 16.03 -9.43
CA ALA A 250 9.16 17.12 -8.96
C ALA A 250 8.81 16.95 -7.47
N TRP A 251 9.79 17.24 -6.60
CA TRP A 251 9.61 17.26 -5.14
C TRP A 251 10.07 18.62 -4.59
N SER A 252 9.41 19.10 -3.53
CA SER A 252 9.79 20.34 -2.84
C SER A 252 10.41 20.00 -1.48
N GLU A 253 11.36 20.78 -0.99
CA GLU A 253 11.83 20.68 0.41
C GLU A 253 11.10 21.68 1.35
N ASP A 254 10.30 22.59 0.78
CA ASP A 254 9.69 23.68 1.56
C ASP A 254 8.25 23.36 1.97
N ASP A 255 8.06 23.10 3.27
CA ASP A 255 6.76 23.03 3.97
C ASP A 255 5.99 24.38 3.99
N LYS A 256 6.55 25.45 3.39
CA LYS A 256 6.11 26.84 3.60
C LYS A 256 5.44 27.52 2.43
N ILE A 257 5.27 26.87 1.28
CA ILE A 257 4.60 27.50 0.12
C ILE A 257 3.16 26.96 0.02
N PRO A 258 2.14 27.77 0.36
CA PRO A 258 0.76 27.41 0.05
C PRO A 258 0.62 27.38 -1.47
N PHE A 259 0.25 26.23 -2.04
CA PHE A 259 -0.19 26.16 -3.43
C PHE A 259 -1.49 26.96 -3.58
N ASN A 260 -1.37 28.23 -3.95
CA ASN A 260 -2.51 29.07 -4.28
C ASN A 260 -2.88 28.78 -5.73
N THR A 261 -4.05 28.21 -5.97
CA THR A 261 -4.53 27.74 -7.29
C THR A 261 -4.95 28.86 -8.25
N THR A 262 -4.42 30.07 -8.08
CA THR A 262 -4.73 31.21 -8.95
C THR A 262 -3.46 31.92 -9.36
N GLY A 263 -2.91 31.51 -10.50
CA GLY A 263 -1.86 32.22 -11.23
C GLY A 263 -0.48 31.57 -11.14
N LEU A 264 -0.17 30.68 -12.07
CA LEU A 264 1.20 30.31 -12.41
C LEU A 264 1.36 30.35 -13.94
N ASP A 265 1.49 31.57 -14.45
CA ASP A 265 2.27 31.84 -15.65
C ASP A 265 3.74 31.86 -15.23
N GLY A 266 4.54 30.92 -15.76
CA GLY A 266 6.00 31.00 -15.75
C GLY A 266 6.69 30.51 -14.47
N ASP A 267 7.73 29.72 -14.67
CA ASP A 267 8.80 29.39 -13.72
C ASP A 267 8.50 28.32 -12.66
N VAL A 268 8.68 27.06 -13.09
CA VAL A 268 9.12 25.99 -12.19
C VAL A 268 10.51 26.37 -11.70
N LEU A 269 10.63 26.75 -10.43
CA LEU A 269 11.90 26.97 -9.76
C LEU A 269 12.63 25.63 -9.58
N PHE A 270 13.50 25.29 -10.52
CA PHE A 270 14.56 24.31 -10.29
C PHE A 270 15.54 24.94 -9.28
N HIS A 271 15.54 24.48 -8.03
CA HIS A 271 16.50 24.97 -7.06
C HIS A 271 17.90 24.42 -7.40
N GLU A 272 18.75 25.32 -7.88
CA GLU A 272 20.13 25.11 -8.27
C GLU A 272 21.00 24.93 -7.01
N GLN A 273 20.85 23.81 -6.28
CA GLN A 273 21.79 23.44 -5.21
C GLN A 273 21.71 21.97 -4.76
N ALA A 274 21.52 21.05 -5.71
CA ALA A 274 22.03 19.69 -5.56
C ALA A 274 23.17 19.51 -6.56
N THR A 275 24.37 19.27 -6.05
CA THR A 275 25.58 18.98 -6.82
C THR A 275 25.28 18.02 -7.96
N THR A 276 25.37 18.54 -9.18
CA THR A 276 25.00 17.87 -10.44
C THR A 276 25.97 16.72 -10.78
N PRO A 277 25.57 15.79 -11.66
CA PRO A 277 25.98 15.96 -13.06
C PRO A 277 24.79 16.23 -13.98
N ILE A 278 24.99 17.26 -14.79
CA ILE A 278 24.07 17.82 -15.77
C ILE A 278 23.76 16.77 -16.86
N LEU A 279 22.49 16.39 -17.03
CA LEU A 279 22.00 15.94 -18.33
C LEU A 279 21.44 17.16 -19.07
N LYS A 280 22.31 17.80 -19.86
CA LYS A 280 21.95 18.86 -20.80
C LYS A 280 21.21 18.20 -21.97
N GLY A 281 19.90 18.37 -22.00
CA GLY A 281 19.14 18.21 -23.24
C GLY A 281 17.81 17.49 -23.07
N VAL A 282 16.79 18.17 -22.56
CA VAL A 282 15.40 17.88 -22.92
C VAL A 282 14.65 19.22 -23.01
N GLY A 283 13.94 19.40 -24.12
CA GLY A 283 13.34 20.65 -24.54
C GLY A 283 12.12 21.06 -23.74
N LYS A 284 11.83 22.36 -23.79
CA LYS A 284 10.62 23.00 -23.25
C LYS A 284 9.35 22.25 -23.67
N GLN A 285 8.70 21.54 -22.76
CA GLN A 285 7.29 21.14 -22.90
C GLN A 285 6.48 21.66 -21.71
N ARG A 286 5.26 22.12 -22.04
CA ARG A 286 4.42 23.08 -21.31
C ARG A 286 3.91 22.55 -19.96
N ALA A 287 3.95 23.42 -18.95
CA ALA A 287 3.51 23.23 -17.57
C ALA A 287 1.99 23.36 -17.34
N ALA A 288 1.14 22.92 -18.28
CA ALA A 288 -0.30 23.22 -18.21
C ALA A 288 -1.15 22.25 -17.35
N ASP A 289 -0.60 21.15 -16.83
CA ASP A 289 -1.41 20.06 -16.24
C ASP A 289 -1.28 19.91 -14.70
N PHE A 290 -0.70 20.86 -13.97
CA PHE A 290 -0.39 20.76 -12.53
C PHE A 290 -1.48 21.31 -11.58
N THR A 291 -2.75 21.29 -11.94
CA THR A 291 -3.80 22.00 -11.15
C THR A 291 -4.23 21.32 -9.84
N SER A 292 -3.65 20.18 -9.43
CA SER A 292 -4.05 19.53 -8.17
C SER A 292 -3.00 18.64 -7.48
N VAL A 293 -1.70 18.86 -7.71
CA VAL A 293 -0.66 18.02 -7.10
C VAL A 293 -0.25 18.60 -5.74
N SER A 294 -0.57 17.90 -4.65
CA SER A 294 0.19 18.05 -3.40
C SER A 294 1.57 17.44 -3.63
N LEU A 295 2.57 18.29 -3.88
CA LEU A 295 3.96 17.85 -3.99
C LEU A 295 4.42 17.37 -2.61
N CYS A 296 5.03 16.18 -2.56
CA CYS A 296 5.68 15.66 -1.36
C CYS A 296 6.75 16.67 -0.92
N THR A 297 6.68 17.09 0.34
CA THR A 297 7.74 17.86 0.98
C THR A 297 8.80 16.89 1.50
N GLY A 298 9.69 16.46 0.62
CA GLY A 298 10.73 15.46 0.89
C GLY A 298 10.29 14.00 0.82
N PRO A 299 11.23 13.04 0.92
CA PRO A 299 10.93 11.61 0.95
C PRO A 299 10.06 11.25 2.16
N PRO A 300 9.23 10.20 2.10
CA PRO A 300 8.39 9.76 3.21
C PRO A 300 9.22 9.62 4.50
N THR A 301 8.79 10.28 5.57
CA THR A 301 9.56 10.30 6.82
C THR A 301 9.46 8.96 7.54
N VAL A 302 10.62 8.37 7.86
CA VAL A 302 10.72 7.23 8.77
C VAL A 302 10.18 7.67 10.12
N GLY A 303 9.15 7.00 10.64
CA GLY A 303 8.63 7.28 11.98
C GLY A 303 9.76 7.14 13.01
N SER A 304 10.04 8.20 13.76
CA SER A 304 10.96 8.16 14.88
C SER A 304 10.36 7.28 15.98
N VAL A 305 10.79 6.02 16.06
CA VAL A 305 10.64 5.22 17.28
C VAL A 305 11.81 5.59 18.17
N THR A 306 11.63 6.62 18.98
CA THR A 306 12.43 6.79 20.20
C THR A 306 11.84 5.87 21.24
N ASP A 307 12.35 4.65 21.35
CA ASP A 307 12.63 4.03 22.64
C ASP A 307 13.51 2.77 22.49
N PHE A 308 14.53 2.72 23.35
CA PHE A 308 15.64 1.78 23.41
C PHE A 308 15.20 0.37 23.80
N SER A 309 15.87 -0.67 23.28
CA SER A 309 16.85 -1.46 24.06
C SER A 309 17.44 -2.62 23.25
N ILE A 310 18.76 -2.71 23.31
CA ILE A 310 19.60 -3.83 22.86
C ILE A 310 19.33 -5.01 23.79
N VAL A 311 18.97 -6.17 23.26
CA VAL A 311 19.35 -7.45 23.88
C VAL A 311 19.71 -8.45 22.77
N SER A 312 20.94 -8.93 22.89
CA SER A 312 21.64 -10.03 22.22
C SER A 312 20.83 -11.28 21.88
#